data_AF-A0A382U8W5-F1
#
_entry.id   AF-A0A382U8W5-F1
#
_cell.length_a   1.000
_cell.length_b   1.000
_cell.length_c   1.000
_cell.angle_alpha   90.00
_cell.angle_beta   90.00
_cell.angle_gamma   90.00
#
_symmetry.space_group_name_H-M   'P 1'
#
loop_
_entity.id
_entity.type
_entity.pdbx_description
1 polymer ?
#
loop_
_entity_poly.entity_id
_entity_poly.type
_entity_poly.pdbx_seq_one_letter_code
_entity_poly.pdbx_strand_id
1 'polypeptide(L)'
;MHIPSLKLCFILLASGFTLVLGDLTTIREALVASVSMIEDVETDALVAPIAELSSPKTPVQYWRRGGRRTPARYPDPKAPIDSSFVFARIQYTSVRGEPLGTGWTTDYPEGDVNFMRRFEEFTTSPISWDGSYPNHVVVTLYDEELFKYPFIFMSDVGTVGLDNVEVERLREYLLRGGFLWVDDFWGWQAWDQWRFEIGRVLSPSQYPILDVPVDHPIRQMLYSIDEIPQIPSIQWYRRSGGYTTSERGS
;
A
#
# COMPACT_ATOMS: atom_id res chain seq x y z
N MET A 1 35.17 -1.68 -10.19
CA MET A 1 34.92 -2.09 -8.79
C MET A 1 33.40 -2.19 -8.64
N HIS A 2 32.87 -3.29 -8.11
CA HIS A 2 31.45 -3.63 -8.25
C HIS A 2 30.64 -3.06 -7.08
N ILE A 3 29.66 -2.20 -7.36
CA ILE A 3 28.75 -1.64 -6.35
C ILE A 3 27.46 -2.48 -6.37
N PRO A 4 27.13 -3.24 -5.31
CA PRO A 4 25.87 -3.95 -5.24
C PRO A 4 24.73 -2.98 -4.92
N SER A 5 23.77 -2.84 -5.83
CA SER A 5 22.55 -2.08 -5.60
C SER A 5 21.55 -2.92 -4.78
N LEU A 6 21.51 -2.68 -3.46
CA LEU A 6 20.39 -3.14 -2.64
C LEU A 6 19.15 -2.32 -2.98
N LYS A 7 17.99 -2.98 -3.09
CA LYS A 7 16.70 -2.37 -3.37
C LYS A 7 15.72 -2.85 -2.31
N LEU A 8 15.17 -1.91 -1.54
CA LEU A 8 14.26 -2.19 -0.42
C LEU A 8 12.83 -2.40 -0.96
N CYS A 9 12.10 -3.31 -0.32
CA CYS A 9 10.66 -3.50 -0.52
C CYS A 9 10.08 -4.06 0.79
N PHE A 10 8.98 -3.46 1.26
CA PHE A 10 8.31 -3.84 2.50
C PHE A 10 6.86 -4.15 2.21
N ILE A 11 6.31 -5.16 2.90
CA ILE A 11 4.87 -5.45 2.93
C ILE A 11 4.47 -5.81 4.37
N LEU A 12 3.76 -4.91 5.05
CA LEU A 12 3.04 -5.27 6.28
C LEU A 12 1.76 -6.05 5.91
N LEU A 13 1.33 -6.97 6.77
CA LEU A 13 0.04 -7.68 6.71
C LEU A 13 -0.58 -7.71 8.11
N ALA A 14 -1.87 -7.41 8.25
CA ALA A 14 -2.60 -7.57 9.52
C ALA A 14 -2.94 -9.04 9.86
N SER A 15 -2.72 -9.96 8.91
CA SER A 15 -2.95 -11.40 9.02
C SER A 15 -1.65 -12.18 9.33
N GLY A 16 -0.99 -11.89 10.44
CA GLY A 16 0.08 -12.73 11.04
C GLY A 16 1.41 -12.85 10.29
N PHE A 17 1.50 -12.36 9.04
CA PHE A 17 2.64 -12.51 8.14
C PHE A 17 3.28 -11.16 7.80
N THR A 18 4.06 -10.55 8.70
CA THR A 18 4.81 -9.33 8.34
C THR A 18 6.00 -9.69 7.43
N LEU A 19 6.25 -8.93 6.35
CA LEU A 19 7.32 -9.17 5.36
C LEU A 19 8.26 -7.95 5.22
N VAL A 20 9.57 -8.19 5.29
CA VAL A 20 10.63 -7.18 5.05
C VAL A 20 11.71 -7.75 4.14
N LEU A 21 12.19 -6.92 3.21
CA LEU A 21 13.46 -7.11 2.51
C LEU A 21 14.37 -5.87 2.69
N GLY A 22 15.47 -6.02 3.45
CA GLY A 22 16.65 -5.14 3.35
C GLY A 22 17.00 -4.25 4.55
N ASP A 23 18.27 -3.81 4.57
CA ASP A 23 18.96 -3.09 5.65
C ASP A 23 18.41 -1.67 5.93
N LEU A 24 18.55 -1.25 7.20
CA LEU A 24 17.85 -0.14 7.84
C LEU A 24 18.61 1.19 7.84
N THR A 25 19.92 1.17 7.58
CA THR A 25 20.75 2.38 7.48
C THR A 25 20.14 3.38 6.49
N THR A 26 19.60 2.86 5.38
CA THR A 26 18.98 3.61 4.29
C THR A 26 17.63 4.25 4.63
N ILE A 27 16.85 3.74 5.61
CA ILE A 27 15.52 4.32 5.91
C ILE A 27 15.65 5.66 6.62
N ARG A 28 16.59 5.75 7.58
CA ARG A 28 16.92 7.01 8.26
C ARG A 28 17.48 8.03 7.27
N GLU A 29 18.30 7.58 6.31
CA GLU A 29 18.82 8.47 5.26
C GLU A 29 17.76 8.83 4.22
N ALA A 30 16.82 7.96 3.85
CA ALA A 30 15.75 8.27 2.90
C ALA A 30 14.76 9.31 3.43
N LEU A 31 14.42 9.25 4.72
CA LEU A 31 13.60 10.26 5.42
C LEU A 31 14.33 11.60 5.64
N VAL A 32 15.66 11.64 5.52
CA VAL A 32 16.48 12.86 5.63
C VAL A 32 16.86 13.40 4.25
N ALA A 33 17.10 12.55 3.27
CA ALA A 33 17.49 12.91 1.91
C ALA A 33 16.32 13.47 1.10
N SER A 34 15.07 13.09 1.42
CA SER A 34 13.88 13.77 0.92
C SER A 34 13.79 15.25 1.35
N VAL A 35 14.55 15.66 2.37
CA VAL A 35 14.70 17.07 2.80
C VAL A 35 15.86 17.77 2.07
N SER A 36 16.87 17.04 1.57
CA SER A 36 18.06 17.62 0.92
C SER A 36 18.06 17.56 -0.62
N MET A 37 17.25 16.71 -1.25
CA MET A 37 17.15 16.57 -2.72
C MET A 37 16.38 17.72 -3.41
N ILE A 38 15.94 18.74 -2.67
CA ILE A 38 15.07 19.82 -3.17
C ILE A 38 15.86 21.01 -3.75
N GLU A 39 17.18 21.11 -3.52
CA GLU A 39 17.98 22.26 -4.00
C GLU A 39 18.73 22.04 -5.34
N ASP A 40 18.92 20.80 -5.82
CA ASP A 40 19.73 20.48 -7.02
C ASP A 40 18.95 19.73 -8.12
N VAL A 41 17.97 20.39 -8.75
CA VAL A 41 17.46 19.97 -10.08
C VAL A 41 17.61 21.12 -11.07
N GLU A 42 18.82 21.26 -11.61
CA GLU A 42 19.08 22.10 -12.78
C GLU A 42 18.42 21.46 -14.01
N THR A 43 17.74 22.30 -14.80
CA THR A 43 16.98 21.88 -15.98
C THR A 43 17.90 21.57 -17.15
N ASP A 44 17.94 20.32 -17.64
CA ASP A 44 17.69 20.05 -19.07
C ASP A 44 17.62 18.56 -19.48
N ALA A 45 17.06 18.34 -20.67
CA ALA A 45 17.18 17.14 -21.52
C ALA A 45 16.62 15.79 -20.99
N LEU A 46 15.34 15.52 -21.28
CA LEU A 46 14.93 14.58 -22.36
C LEU A 46 13.40 14.54 -22.51
N VAL A 47 12.84 15.49 -23.25
CA VAL A 47 11.42 15.44 -23.66
C VAL A 47 11.30 14.59 -24.92
N ALA A 48 10.71 13.40 -24.79
CA ALA A 48 10.13 12.64 -25.89
C ALA A 48 8.62 12.45 -25.61
N PRO A 49 7.74 12.65 -26.59
CA PRO A 49 6.30 12.77 -26.32
C PRO A 49 5.64 11.40 -26.13
N ILE A 50 5.39 11.00 -24.88
CA ILE A 50 4.34 10.03 -24.56
C ILE A 50 3.03 10.81 -24.29
N ALA A 51 2.55 11.47 -25.35
CA ALA A 51 1.17 11.94 -25.42
C ALA A 51 0.32 10.84 -26.08
N GLU A 52 -0.93 10.71 -25.64
CA GLU A 52 -1.90 9.73 -26.15
C GLU A 52 -1.60 8.24 -25.85
N LEU A 53 -1.51 7.91 -24.57
CA LEU A 53 -2.17 6.70 -24.07
C LEU A 53 -3.17 7.04 -22.95
N SER A 54 -4.18 7.86 -23.29
CA SER A 54 -5.35 8.02 -22.44
C SER A 54 -6.13 6.70 -22.41
N SER A 55 -5.76 5.81 -21.47
CA SER A 55 -6.45 4.55 -21.28
C SER A 55 -7.95 4.82 -21.09
N PRO A 56 -8.85 4.18 -21.86
CA PRO A 56 -10.28 4.36 -21.63
C PRO A 56 -10.58 3.87 -20.22
N LYS A 57 -11.02 4.78 -19.34
CA LYS A 57 -11.51 4.47 -18.00
C LYS A 57 -12.81 3.67 -18.12
N THR A 58 -12.70 2.41 -18.50
CA THR A 58 -13.81 1.48 -18.65
C THR A 58 -14.47 1.30 -17.29
N PRO A 59 -15.81 1.42 -17.18
CA PRO A 59 -16.49 1.13 -15.93
C PRO A 59 -16.38 -0.36 -15.61
N VAL A 60 -15.36 -0.73 -14.81
CA VAL A 60 -15.23 -2.10 -14.29
C VAL A 60 -16.53 -2.47 -13.58
N GLN A 61 -17.12 -3.60 -13.95
CA GLN A 61 -18.43 -4.01 -13.44
C GLN A 61 -18.36 -4.29 -11.94
N TYR A 62 -18.88 -3.35 -11.15
CA TYR A 62 -18.89 -3.43 -9.70
C TYR A 62 -19.87 -4.51 -9.20
N TRP A 63 -19.34 -5.60 -8.66
CA TRP A 63 -20.14 -6.61 -7.95
C TRP A 63 -20.87 -5.98 -6.76
N ARG A 64 -22.14 -6.38 -6.56
CA ARG A 64 -23.18 -5.50 -6.00
C ARG A 64 -23.77 -6.01 -4.69
N ARG A 65 -23.55 -5.30 -3.57
CA ARG A 65 -24.44 -5.36 -2.39
C ARG A 65 -24.42 -4.10 -1.50
N GLY A 66 -25.45 -3.26 -1.63
CA GLY A 66 -26.11 -2.67 -0.46
C GLY A 66 -25.71 -1.29 0.08
N GLY A 67 -24.77 -0.55 -0.53
CA GLY A 67 -24.37 0.79 -0.06
C GLY A 67 -24.11 1.77 -1.19
N ARG A 68 -24.28 3.08 -0.93
CA ARG A 68 -23.91 4.15 -1.86
C ARG A 68 -22.39 4.34 -1.76
N ARG A 69 -21.62 3.65 -2.60
CA ARG A 69 -20.14 3.73 -2.60
C ARG A 69 -19.66 5.18 -2.67
N THR A 70 -18.77 5.55 -1.76
CA THR A 70 -18.04 6.82 -1.83
C THR A 70 -17.17 6.85 -3.10
N PRO A 71 -17.18 7.93 -3.89
CA PRO A 71 -16.30 8.06 -5.05
C PRO A 71 -14.81 7.97 -4.68
N ALA A 72 -13.99 7.49 -5.61
CA ALA A 72 -12.53 7.55 -5.51
C ALA A 72 -12.05 9.01 -5.45
N ARG A 73 -11.24 9.34 -4.44
CA ARG A 73 -10.63 10.66 -4.22
C ARG A 73 -9.29 10.72 -4.96
N TYR A 74 -9.32 10.91 -6.27
CA TYR A 74 -8.10 11.05 -7.07
C TYR A 74 -7.30 12.29 -6.68
N PRO A 75 -5.96 12.27 -6.75
CA PRO A 75 -5.14 13.45 -6.50
C PRO A 75 -5.40 14.55 -7.54
N ASP A 76 -5.25 15.82 -7.13
CA ASP A 76 -5.11 16.93 -8.08
C ASP A 76 -3.64 16.98 -8.53
N PRO A 77 -3.32 16.79 -9.83
CA PRO A 77 -1.94 16.87 -10.33
C PRO A 77 -1.26 18.23 -10.09
N LYS A 78 -2.04 19.28 -9.80
CA LYS A 78 -1.58 20.63 -9.47
C LYS A 78 -1.48 20.90 -7.97
N ALA A 79 -1.83 19.95 -7.11
CA ALA A 79 -1.62 20.08 -5.68
C ALA A 79 -0.12 20.36 -5.40
N PRO A 80 0.20 21.30 -4.50
CA PRO A 80 1.58 21.49 -4.06
C PRO A 80 2.14 20.18 -3.49
N ILE A 81 3.37 19.84 -3.87
CA ILE A 81 4.13 18.81 -3.18
C ILE A 81 4.72 19.47 -1.94
N ASP A 82 4.23 19.08 -0.77
CA ASP A 82 4.83 19.40 0.51
C ASP A 82 5.40 18.12 1.16
N SER A 83 6.00 18.25 2.35
CA SER A 83 6.57 17.12 3.10
C SER A 83 5.55 16.40 3.99
N SER A 84 4.25 16.64 3.79
CA SER A 84 3.21 16.02 4.62
C SER A 84 2.92 14.58 4.17
N PHE A 85 2.66 13.70 5.14
CA PHE A 85 2.29 12.32 4.85
C PHE A 85 0.90 12.27 4.21
N VAL A 86 0.71 11.38 3.24
CA VAL A 86 -0.56 11.11 2.57
C VAL A 86 -0.76 9.59 2.49
N PHE A 87 -1.92 9.11 2.93
CA PHE A 87 -2.32 7.72 2.70
C PHE A 87 -2.81 7.56 1.26
N ALA A 88 -1.98 6.98 0.40
CA ALA A 88 -2.31 6.73 -1.00
C ALA A 88 -2.78 5.29 -1.21
N ARG A 89 -4.09 5.11 -1.41
CA ARG A 89 -4.71 3.82 -1.69
C ARG A 89 -4.65 3.50 -3.19
N ILE A 90 -4.21 2.30 -3.55
CA ILE A 90 -4.27 1.82 -4.93
C ILE A 90 -5.67 1.31 -5.25
N GLN A 91 -6.30 1.88 -6.27
CA GLN A 91 -7.43 1.29 -6.98
C GLN A 91 -6.91 0.33 -8.06
N TYR A 92 -7.31 -0.93 -7.97
CA TYR A 92 -6.93 -2.01 -8.90
C TYR A 92 -8.17 -2.77 -9.42
N THR A 93 -7.97 -3.67 -10.40
CA THR A 93 -9.02 -4.55 -10.92
C THR A 93 -9.18 -5.82 -10.08
N SER A 94 -10.33 -6.01 -9.44
CA SER A 94 -10.67 -7.28 -8.77
C SER A 94 -11.10 -8.33 -9.81
N VAL A 95 -10.32 -9.41 -9.96
CA VAL A 95 -10.58 -10.51 -10.91
C VAL A 95 -11.35 -11.69 -10.31
N ARG A 96 -11.56 -11.66 -8.99
CA ARG A 96 -12.36 -12.62 -8.22
C ARG A 96 -13.08 -11.90 -7.07
N GLY A 97 -14.05 -12.57 -6.44
CA GLY A 97 -14.69 -12.09 -5.22
C GLY A 97 -14.20 -12.86 -3.98
N GLU A 98 -14.15 -12.18 -2.84
CA GLU A 98 -13.94 -12.78 -1.52
C GLU A 98 -15.20 -12.62 -0.66
N PRO A 99 -15.56 -13.59 0.21
CA PRO A 99 -16.65 -13.42 1.16
C PRO A 99 -16.36 -12.27 2.12
N LEU A 100 -17.30 -11.34 2.24
CA LEU A 100 -17.20 -10.09 3.03
C LEU A 100 -16.23 -9.02 2.47
N GLY A 101 -15.33 -9.38 1.56
CA GLY A 101 -14.49 -8.44 0.82
C GLY A 101 -15.25 -7.59 -0.22
N THR A 102 -14.67 -6.45 -0.60
CA THR A 102 -15.21 -5.54 -1.62
C THR A 102 -14.16 -5.10 -2.66
N GLY A 103 -13.00 -5.77 -2.70
CA GLY A 103 -11.82 -5.33 -3.44
C GLY A 103 -11.18 -4.09 -2.80
N TRP A 104 -10.52 -3.28 -3.62
CA TRP A 104 -9.80 -2.08 -3.17
C TRP A 104 -10.64 -1.09 -2.33
N THR A 105 -11.98 -1.15 -2.34
CA THR A 105 -12.84 -0.31 -1.50
C THR A 105 -13.07 -0.83 -0.08
N THR A 106 -12.47 -1.95 0.33
CA THR A 106 -12.63 -2.46 1.70
C THR A 106 -12.09 -1.42 2.68
N ASP A 107 -12.94 -1.07 3.66
CA ASP A 107 -12.78 0.05 4.60
C ASP A 107 -12.61 1.45 4.01
N TYR A 108 -12.87 1.67 2.72
CA TYR A 108 -12.76 2.99 2.09
C TYR A 108 -14.06 3.82 2.23
N PRO A 109 -14.01 5.11 2.61
CA PRO A 109 -12.81 5.91 2.96
C PRO A 109 -12.43 5.88 4.45
N GLU A 110 -13.27 5.36 5.35
CA GLU A 110 -13.14 5.59 6.79
C GLU A 110 -11.84 5.03 7.37
N GLY A 111 -11.32 3.92 6.83
CA GLY A 111 -10.02 3.34 7.20
C GLY A 111 -8.86 4.29 6.91
N ASP A 112 -8.81 4.88 5.71
CA ASP A 112 -7.77 5.83 5.29
C ASP A 112 -7.75 7.05 6.22
N VAL A 113 -8.94 7.62 6.49
CA VAL A 113 -9.12 8.80 7.33
C VAL A 113 -8.73 8.52 8.79
N ASN A 114 -9.11 7.34 9.30
CA ASN A 114 -8.73 6.92 10.65
C ASN A 114 -7.22 6.67 10.75
N PHE A 115 -6.60 6.08 9.73
CA PHE A 115 -5.14 5.92 9.68
C PHE A 115 -4.44 7.27 9.76
N MET A 116 -4.82 8.22 8.90
CA MET A 116 -4.23 9.56 8.88
C MET A 116 -4.30 10.25 10.25
N ARG A 117 -5.46 10.21 10.93
CA ARG A 117 -5.61 10.76 12.29
C ARG A 117 -4.70 10.06 13.29
N ARG A 118 -4.67 8.73 13.29
CA ARG A 118 -3.82 7.94 14.21
C ARG A 118 -2.34 8.19 13.97
N PHE A 119 -1.94 8.40 12.72
CA PHE A 119 -0.57 8.71 12.34
C PHE A 119 -0.12 10.06 12.91
N GLU A 120 -0.96 11.10 12.84
CA GLU A 120 -0.68 12.40 13.49
C GLU A 120 -0.80 12.32 15.03
N GLU A 121 -1.75 11.56 15.58
CA GLU A 121 -1.91 11.35 17.03
C GLU A 121 -0.71 10.63 17.68
N PHE A 122 -0.04 9.73 16.94
CA PHE A 122 1.06 8.89 17.46
C PHE A 122 2.46 9.24 16.93
N THR A 123 2.61 10.18 15.99
CA THR A 123 3.91 10.61 15.47
C THR A 123 4.04 12.13 15.46
N THR A 124 5.26 12.64 15.30
CA THR A 124 5.50 14.08 15.09
C THR A 124 5.45 14.49 13.62
N SER A 125 5.08 13.59 12.72
CA SER A 125 5.10 13.83 11.28
C SER A 125 3.82 14.57 10.84
N PRO A 126 3.92 15.66 10.07
CA PRO A 126 2.74 16.36 9.58
C PRO A 126 1.97 15.46 8.59
N ILE A 127 0.64 15.50 8.65
CA ILE A 127 -0.23 14.88 7.64
C ILE A 127 -0.82 15.93 6.71
N SER A 128 -1.18 15.51 5.51
CA SER A 128 -1.86 16.36 4.55
C SER A 128 -3.32 16.61 4.96
N TRP A 129 -3.82 17.82 4.73
CA TRP A 129 -5.15 18.26 5.15
C TRP A 129 -5.93 18.92 4.00
N ASP A 130 -7.23 18.65 3.94
CA ASP A 130 -8.20 19.29 3.06
C ASP A 130 -9.28 19.96 3.93
N GLY A 131 -9.06 21.24 4.22
CA GLY A 131 -9.84 21.96 5.23
C GLY A 131 -9.72 21.32 6.61
N SER A 132 -10.82 20.78 7.13
CA SER A 132 -10.88 20.05 8.41
C SER A 132 -10.89 18.52 8.27
N TYR A 133 -10.60 18.01 7.07
CA TYR A 133 -10.60 16.58 6.77
C TYR A 133 -9.18 16.11 6.43
N PRO A 134 -8.68 15.02 7.04
CA PRO A 134 -7.39 14.45 6.67
C PRO A 134 -7.39 14.06 5.19
N ASN A 135 -6.39 14.53 4.45
CA ASN A 135 -6.29 14.25 3.02
C ASN A 135 -5.74 12.83 2.81
N HIS A 136 -6.48 12.04 2.04
CA HIS A 136 -6.08 10.73 1.54
C HIS A 136 -6.35 10.70 0.04
N VAL A 137 -5.68 9.83 -0.71
CA VAL A 137 -5.85 9.77 -2.16
C VAL A 137 -6.08 8.35 -2.64
N VAL A 138 -6.79 8.23 -3.76
CA VAL A 138 -6.92 7.00 -4.54
C VAL A 138 -6.13 7.20 -5.83
N VAL A 139 -5.13 6.37 -6.07
CA VAL A 139 -4.34 6.34 -7.31
C VAL A 139 -4.46 4.99 -7.97
N THR A 140 -4.22 4.92 -9.28
CA THR A 140 -4.04 3.67 -10.01
C THR A 140 -2.57 3.49 -10.35
N LEU A 141 -2.14 2.26 -10.66
CA LEU A 141 -0.73 2.01 -11.07
C LEU A 141 -0.38 2.66 -12.43
N TYR A 142 -1.40 3.10 -13.18
CA TYR A 142 -1.29 3.88 -14.39
C TYR A 142 -1.00 5.38 -14.17
N ASP A 143 -1.30 5.93 -12.99
CA ASP A 143 -1.16 7.37 -12.74
C ASP A 143 0.33 7.72 -12.49
N GLU A 144 0.83 8.81 -13.09
CA GLU A 144 2.18 9.32 -12.81
C GLU A 144 2.31 9.91 -11.40
N GLU A 145 1.18 10.33 -10.83
CA GLU A 145 1.05 10.78 -9.44
C GLU A 145 1.47 9.69 -8.44
N LEU A 146 1.45 8.40 -8.82
CA LEU A 146 1.92 7.28 -8.01
C LEU A 146 3.30 7.54 -7.36
N PHE A 147 4.25 8.09 -8.13
CA PHE A 147 5.62 8.31 -7.66
C PHE A 147 5.79 9.51 -6.73
N LYS A 148 4.74 10.32 -6.51
CA LYS A 148 4.75 11.39 -5.50
C LYS A 148 4.51 10.85 -4.07
N TYR A 149 4.04 9.62 -3.94
CA TYR A 149 3.68 9.02 -2.65
C TYR A 149 4.71 7.95 -2.23
N PRO A 150 5.53 8.17 -1.19
CA PRO A 150 6.53 7.19 -0.76
C PRO A 150 5.91 5.96 -0.06
N PHE A 151 4.61 6.03 0.26
CA PHE A 151 3.82 4.97 0.85
C PHE A 151 2.53 4.78 0.03
N ILE A 152 2.22 3.53 -0.33
CA ILE A 152 0.95 3.12 -0.91
C ILE A 152 0.32 1.96 -0.14
N PHE A 153 -1.01 1.86 -0.22
CA PHE A 153 -1.81 0.82 0.42
C PHE A 153 -2.72 0.09 -0.56
N MET A 154 -2.82 -1.23 -0.46
CA MET A 154 -3.81 -2.03 -1.20
C MET A 154 -4.67 -2.83 -0.21
N SER A 155 -5.98 -2.66 -0.24
CA SER A 155 -6.91 -3.51 0.54
C SER A 155 -7.49 -4.65 -0.30
N ASP A 156 -8.03 -5.67 0.35
CA ASP A 156 -8.56 -6.95 -0.18
C ASP A 156 -7.73 -7.57 -1.33
N VAL A 157 -6.39 -7.59 -1.22
CA VAL A 157 -5.51 -8.06 -2.32
C VAL A 157 -5.66 -9.53 -2.67
N GLY A 158 -6.40 -10.31 -1.88
CA GLY A 158 -6.89 -11.63 -2.29
C GLY A 158 -7.76 -11.60 -3.55
N THR A 159 -8.24 -10.43 -3.97
CA THR A 159 -9.03 -10.24 -5.20
C THR A 159 -8.28 -9.64 -6.38
N VAL A 160 -7.05 -9.13 -6.20
CA VAL A 160 -6.32 -8.38 -7.23
C VAL A 160 -5.97 -9.26 -8.43
N GLY A 161 -6.10 -8.70 -9.63
CA GLY A 161 -5.41 -9.19 -10.82
C GLY A 161 -4.78 -8.01 -11.55
N LEU A 162 -3.46 -8.05 -11.70
CA LEU A 162 -2.69 -6.99 -12.34
C LEU A 162 -2.56 -7.28 -13.84
N ASP A 163 -2.67 -6.28 -14.70
CA ASP A 163 -2.19 -6.43 -16.08
C ASP A 163 -0.66 -6.23 -16.18
N ASN A 164 -0.11 -6.38 -17.39
CA ASN A 164 1.34 -6.30 -17.58
C ASN A 164 1.92 -4.89 -17.41
N VAL A 165 1.11 -3.84 -17.62
CA VAL A 165 1.54 -2.45 -17.38
C VAL A 165 1.53 -2.18 -15.88
N GLU A 166 0.47 -2.59 -15.18
CA GLU A 166 0.37 -2.49 -13.72
C GLU A 166 1.52 -3.23 -13.01
N VAL A 167 1.90 -4.42 -13.50
CA VAL A 167 3.03 -5.20 -12.99
C VAL A 167 4.35 -4.43 -13.10
N GLU A 168 4.68 -3.89 -14.27
CA GLU A 168 5.94 -3.14 -14.46
C GLU A 168 5.93 -1.80 -13.70
N ARG A 169 4.79 -1.12 -13.60
CA ARG A 169 4.65 0.13 -12.84
C ARG A 169 4.83 -0.08 -11.34
N LEU A 170 4.20 -1.12 -10.77
CA LEU A 170 4.40 -1.45 -9.36
C LEU A 170 5.83 -1.94 -9.09
N ARG A 171 6.44 -2.67 -10.04
CA ARG A 171 7.84 -3.09 -9.97
C ARG A 171 8.75 -1.88 -9.95
N GLU A 172 8.54 -0.91 -10.85
CA GLU A 172 9.30 0.33 -10.87
C GLU A 172 9.17 1.11 -9.55
N TYR A 173 7.94 1.28 -9.04
CA TYR A 173 7.66 1.95 -7.77
C TYR A 173 8.45 1.35 -6.61
N LEU A 174 8.37 0.03 -6.44
CA LEU A 174 9.08 -0.69 -5.37
C LEU A 174 10.61 -0.60 -5.56
N LEU A 175 11.11 -0.78 -6.79
CA LEU A 175 12.55 -0.72 -7.06
C LEU A 175 13.14 0.71 -7.01
N ARG A 176 12.30 1.75 -6.97
CA ARG A 176 12.65 3.14 -6.64
C ARG A 176 12.66 3.43 -5.12
N GLY A 177 12.27 2.46 -4.29
CA GLY A 177 12.25 2.57 -2.82
C GLY A 177 10.88 2.90 -2.21
N GLY A 178 9.80 2.84 -2.99
CA GLY A 178 8.44 3.02 -2.47
C GLY A 178 8.00 1.88 -1.54
N PHE A 179 7.17 2.21 -0.55
CA PHE A 179 6.65 1.27 0.45
C PHE A 179 5.23 0.82 0.07
N LEU A 180 4.93 -0.48 0.13
CA LEU A 180 3.60 -1.03 -0.16
C LEU A 180 3.07 -1.81 1.04
N TRP A 181 2.05 -1.30 1.73
CA TRP A 181 1.28 -2.12 2.68
C TRP A 181 0.12 -2.79 1.94
N VAL A 182 -0.10 -4.09 2.14
CA VAL A 182 -1.33 -4.76 1.69
C VAL A 182 -2.13 -5.40 2.82
N ASP A 183 -3.45 -5.38 2.68
CA ASP A 183 -4.45 -6.07 3.51
C ASP A 183 -5.67 -6.30 2.59
N ASP A 184 -6.93 -6.48 2.99
CA ASP A 184 -7.48 -7.16 4.17
C ASP A 184 -7.90 -8.52 3.60
N PHE A 185 -7.07 -9.54 3.75
CA PHE A 185 -7.24 -10.78 3.00
C PHE A 185 -6.82 -12.00 3.82
N TRP A 186 -7.60 -13.07 3.68
CA TRP A 186 -7.69 -14.13 4.68
C TRP A 186 -7.61 -15.51 4.05
N GLY A 187 -6.74 -16.39 4.57
CA GLY A 187 -6.66 -17.79 4.18
C GLY A 187 -6.04 -18.06 2.80
N TRP A 188 -5.71 -19.33 2.57
CA TRP A 188 -4.80 -19.77 1.49
C TRP A 188 -5.18 -19.34 0.09
N GLN A 189 -6.46 -19.33 -0.28
CA GLN A 189 -6.87 -18.95 -1.63
C GLN A 189 -6.60 -17.47 -1.92
N ALA A 190 -6.71 -16.60 -0.91
CA ALA A 190 -6.42 -15.18 -1.03
C ALA A 190 -4.90 -14.93 -1.02
N TRP A 191 -4.19 -15.67 -0.14
CA TRP A 191 -2.73 -15.70 -0.10
C TRP A 191 -2.10 -16.11 -1.42
N ASP A 192 -2.58 -17.18 -2.05
CA ASP A 192 -2.05 -17.68 -3.32
C ASP A 192 -2.29 -16.69 -4.47
N GLN A 193 -3.43 -15.99 -4.49
CA GLN A 193 -3.68 -14.91 -5.45
C GLN A 193 -2.67 -13.77 -5.28
N TRP A 194 -2.52 -13.28 -4.04
CA TRP A 194 -1.57 -12.20 -3.76
C TRP A 194 -0.13 -12.60 -4.12
N ARG A 195 0.30 -13.79 -3.67
CA ARG A 195 1.62 -14.36 -3.95
C ARG A 195 1.90 -14.50 -5.45
N PHE A 196 0.90 -14.89 -6.24
CA PHE A 196 1.02 -14.97 -7.69
C PHE A 196 1.25 -13.58 -8.31
N GLU A 197 0.43 -12.60 -7.95
CA GLU A 197 0.48 -11.25 -8.51
C GLU A 197 1.77 -10.52 -8.10
N ILE A 198 2.12 -10.48 -6.80
CA ILE A 198 3.39 -9.88 -6.35
C ILE A 198 4.61 -10.63 -6.92
N GLY A 199 4.49 -11.95 -7.19
CA GLY A 199 5.53 -12.75 -7.84
C GLY A 199 5.78 -12.39 -9.31
N ARG A 200 4.80 -11.78 -9.99
CA ARG A 200 4.99 -11.18 -11.34
C ARG A 200 5.75 -9.86 -11.25
N VAL A 201 5.44 -9.06 -10.23
CA VAL A 201 6.07 -7.75 -9.94
C VAL A 201 7.53 -7.91 -9.49
N LEU A 202 7.77 -8.76 -8.50
CA LEU A 202 9.08 -9.07 -7.93
C LEU A 202 9.27 -10.59 -7.93
N SER A 203 10.11 -11.09 -8.85
CA SER A 203 10.33 -12.53 -9.03
C SER A 203 10.79 -13.20 -7.72
N PRO A 204 10.09 -14.25 -7.22
CA PRO A 204 10.38 -14.86 -5.92
C PRO A 204 11.77 -15.51 -5.79
N SER A 205 12.46 -15.77 -6.90
CA SER A 205 13.85 -16.25 -6.90
C SER A 205 14.87 -15.17 -6.54
N GLN A 206 14.51 -13.89 -6.72
CA GLN A 206 15.33 -12.72 -6.36
C GLN A 206 14.77 -12.00 -5.12
N TYR A 207 13.46 -12.00 -4.95
CA TYR A 207 12.73 -11.31 -3.87
C TYR A 207 11.80 -12.33 -3.17
N PRO A 208 12.35 -13.23 -2.34
CA PRO A 208 11.55 -14.24 -1.64
C PRO A 208 10.61 -13.59 -0.62
N ILE A 209 9.45 -14.20 -0.40
CA ILE A 209 8.56 -13.88 0.72
C ILE A 209 9.11 -14.59 1.96
N LEU A 210 9.40 -13.82 3.01
CA LEU A 210 9.99 -14.24 4.28
C LEU A 210 9.19 -13.67 5.47
N ASP A 211 9.04 -14.46 6.54
CA ASP A 211 8.46 -13.97 7.78
C ASP A 211 9.41 -13.00 8.49
N VAL A 212 8.88 -11.90 9.02
CA VAL A 212 9.67 -10.88 9.72
C VAL A 212 9.97 -11.30 11.17
N PRO A 213 11.28 -11.44 11.52
CA PRO A 213 11.70 -11.77 12.88
C PRO A 213 11.16 -10.80 13.93
N VAL A 214 10.95 -11.29 15.17
CA VAL A 214 10.43 -10.49 16.29
C VAL A 214 11.35 -9.31 16.64
N ASP A 215 12.65 -9.53 16.50
CA ASP A 215 13.73 -8.56 16.70
C ASP A 215 13.94 -7.62 15.50
N HIS A 216 13.21 -7.82 14.39
CA HIS A 216 13.35 -6.95 13.23
C HIS A 216 12.85 -5.53 13.55
N PRO A 217 13.66 -4.46 13.35
CA PRO A 217 13.33 -3.12 13.81
C PRO A 217 12.01 -2.51 13.32
N ILE A 218 11.40 -2.99 12.23
CA ILE A 218 10.02 -2.62 11.84
C ILE A 218 8.99 -2.90 12.96
N ARG A 219 9.22 -3.93 13.78
CA ARG A 219 8.40 -4.31 14.95
C ARG A 219 8.79 -3.57 16.24
N GLN A 220 9.70 -2.60 16.13
CA GLN A 220 10.27 -1.84 17.25
C GLN A 220 10.34 -0.32 16.98
N MET A 221 9.87 0.17 15.82
CA MET A 221 10.04 1.59 15.42
C MET A 221 9.31 2.58 16.33
N LEU A 222 8.09 2.23 16.77
CA LEU A 222 7.22 3.10 17.58
C LEU A 222 6.81 2.42 18.89
N TYR A 223 6.47 1.13 18.81
CA TYR A 223 6.18 0.26 19.95
C TYR A 223 6.94 -1.05 19.76
N SER A 224 7.36 -1.68 20.85
CA SER A 224 7.89 -3.05 20.83
C SER A 224 6.72 -4.04 20.77
N ILE A 225 6.62 -4.81 19.69
CA ILE A 225 5.53 -5.77 19.47
C ILE A 225 6.10 -7.19 19.53
N ASP A 226 6.05 -7.80 20.73
CA ASP A 226 6.56 -9.15 20.98
C ASP A 226 5.73 -10.22 20.23
N GLU A 227 4.41 -10.07 20.22
CA GLU A 227 3.45 -10.95 19.54
C GLU A 227 2.51 -10.13 18.66
N ILE A 228 2.18 -10.64 17.48
CA ILE A 228 1.16 -10.08 16.59
C ILE A 228 -0.10 -10.94 16.77
N PRO A 229 -1.06 -10.55 17.65
CA PRO A 229 -2.28 -11.30 17.81
C PRO A 229 -3.10 -11.23 16.52
N GLN A 230 -3.68 -12.36 16.12
CA GLN A 230 -4.60 -12.39 14.98
C GLN A 230 -5.82 -11.53 15.28
N ILE A 231 -6.11 -10.53 14.45
CA ILE A 231 -7.31 -9.70 14.62
C ILE A 231 -8.53 -10.52 14.13
N PRO A 232 -9.57 -10.74 14.95
CA PRO A 232 -10.78 -11.43 14.51
C PRO A 232 -11.65 -10.52 13.65
N SER A 233 -12.37 -11.09 12.68
CA SER A 233 -13.42 -10.36 11.97
C SER A 233 -14.50 -9.85 12.94
N ILE A 234 -15.12 -8.70 12.65
CA ILE A 234 -16.13 -8.10 13.55
C ILE A 234 -17.34 -9.03 13.79
N GLN A 235 -17.67 -9.88 12.82
CA GLN A 235 -18.70 -10.91 12.93
C GLN A 235 -18.28 -12.02 13.90
N TRP A 236 -17.00 -12.44 13.85
CA TRP A 236 -16.46 -13.40 14.80
C TRP A 236 -16.34 -12.81 16.20
N TYR A 237 -15.78 -11.61 16.35
CA TYR A 237 -15.68 -10.91 17.65
C TYR A 237 -17.04 -10.80 18.35
N ARG A 238 -18.09 -10.42 17.61
CA ARG A 238 -19.48 -10.36 18.13
C ARG A 238 -20.05 -11.73 18.53
N ARG A 239 -19.53 -12.83 18.00
CA ARG A 239 -19.95 -14.21 18.31
C ARG A 239 -19.12 -14.85 19.43
N SER A 240 -17.81 -14.64 19.42
CA SER A 240 -16.86 -15.20 20.39
C SER A 240 -16.69 -14.35 21.65
N GLY A 241 -17.18 -13.11 21.65
CA GLY A 241 -16.94 -12.14 22.73
C GLY A 241 -15.48 -11.67 22.81
N GLY A 242 -14.68 -11.92 21.77
CA GLY A 242 -13.24 -11.62 21.76
C GLY A 242 -12.36 -12.67 22.44
N TYR A 243 -12.93 -13.76 22.99
CA TYR A 243 -12.14 -14.83 23.65
C TYR A 243 -11.35 -15.73 22.68
N THR A 244 -11.67 -15.69 21.38
CA THR A 244 -10.96 -16.46 20.35
C THR A 244 -10.82 -15.66 19.05
N THR A 245 -9.76 -15.96 18.31
CA THR A 245 -9.49 -15.50 16.96
C THR A 245 -9.78 -16.63 15.96
N SER A 246 -10.04 -16.31 14.69
CA SER A 246 -10.25 -17.30 13.63
C SER A 246 -10.13 -16.64 12.27
N GLU A 247 -9.46 -17.30 11.32
CA GLU A 247 -9.53 -16.90 9.92
C GLU A 247 -10.92 -17.20 9.37
N ARG A 248 -11.64 -16.17 8.93
CA ARG A 248 -13.00 -16.25 8.37
C ARG A 248 -14.10 -16.76 9.32
N GLY A 249 -13.79 -17.06 10.60
CA GLY A 249 -14.79 -17.49 11.59
C GLY A 249 -15.17 -18.97 11.54
N SER A 250 -14.23 -19.82 11.10
CA SER A 250 -14.23 -21.28 11.23
C SER A 250 -13.29 -21.76 12.34
#